data_AF-A0A241UU13-F1
#
_entry.id   AF-A0A241UU13-F1
#
_cell.length_a   1.000
_cell.length_b   1.000
_cell.length_c   1.000
_cell.angle_alpha   90.00
_cell.angle_beta   90.00
_cell.angle_gamma   90.00
#
_symmetry.space_group_name_H-M   'P 1'
#
loop_
_entity.id
_entity.type
_entity.pdbx_description
1 polymer ?
#
loop_
_entity_poly.entity_id
_entity_poly.type
_entity_poly.pdbx_seq_one_letter_code
_entity_poly.pdbx_strand_id
1 'polypeptide(L)'
;MSHQNTVFHQLLKPILRQDFERLAKQYHQGQKLRSATRWDQFIAILMSQLSCRQSLRDIESNLESQQEKLYHLGAKRIARS
;
A
#
# COMPACT_ATOMS: atom_id res chain seq x y z
N MET A 1 -10.35 20.18 10.29
CA MET A 1 -10.69 18.76 10.05
C MET A 1 -9.79 17.93 10.95
N SER A 2 -10.34 17.31 12.00
CA SER A 2 -9.56 16.50 12.96
C SER A 2 -8.91 15.32 12.22
N HIS A 3 -7.60 15.17 12.34
CA HIS A 3 -6.83 14.10 11.70
C HIS A 3 -7.23 12.74 12.29
N GLN A 4 -8.26 12.09 11.73
CA GLN A 4 -8.64 10.75 12.14
C GLN A 4 -7.70 9.73 11.50
N ASN A 5 -6.75 9.23 12.29
CA ASN A 5 -5.91 8.10 11.90
C ASN A 5 -6.80 6.87 11.63
N THR A 6 -6.69 6.29 10.44
CA THR A 6 -7.40 5.05 10.12
C THR A 6 -6.88 3.89 10.99
N VAL A 7 -7.73 2.87 11.23
CA VAL A 7 -7.29 1.61 11.86
C VAL A 7 -6.10 1.01 11.07
N PHE A 8 -6.14 1.15 9.75
CA PHE A 8 -5.05 0.72 8.87
C PHE A 8 -3.73 1.46 9.14
N HIS A 9 -3.76 2.77 9.39
CA HIS A 9 -2.58 3.52 9.81
C HIS A 9 -2.04 3.02 11.16
N GLN A 10 -2.91 2.65 12.10
CA GLN A 10 -2.48 2.08 13.39
C GLN A 10 -1.80 0.71 13.21
N LEU A 11 -2.31 -0.14 12.32
CA LEU A 11 -1.71 -1.44 11.99
C LEU A 11 -0.32 -1.30 11.35
N LEU A 12 -0.04 -0.18 10.67
CA LEU A 12 1.25 0.10 10.05
C LEU A 12 2.26 0.74 11.00
N LYS A 13 1.85 1.30 12.14
CA LYS A 13 2.77 1.90 13.14
C LYS A 13 3.98 1.05 13.51
N PRO A 14 3.88 -0.27 13.74
CA PRO A 14 5.06 -1.08 14.06
C PRO A 14 6.04 -1.24 12.89
N ILE A 15 5.62 -0.91 11.66
CA ILE A 15 6.44 -1.05 10.46
C ILE A 15 7.18 0.26 10.22
N LEU A 16 8.48 0.28 10.54
CA LEU A 16 9.34 1.41 10.22
C LEU A 16 9.53 1.52 8.70
N ARG A 17 8.99 2.58 8.11
CA ARG A 17 9.00 2.80 6.66
C ARG A 17 10.42 2.75 6.07
N GLN A 18 11.39 3.35 6.76
CA GLN A 18 12.79 3.39 6.31
C GLN A 18 13.42 2.00 6.27
N ASP A 19 13.19 1.17 7.30
CA ASP A 19 13.68 -0.21 7.31
C ASP A 19 13.01 -1.05 6.24
N PHE A 20 11.70 -0.88 6.04
CA PHE A 20 11.00 -1.55 4.95
C PHE A 20 11.63 -1.19 3.59
N GLU A 21 11.85 0.09 3.31
CA GLU A 21 12.43 0.52 2.03
C GLU A 21 13.87 0.03 1.85
N ARG A 22 14.67 0.03 2.93
CA ARG A 22 16.02 -0.53 2.92
C ARG A 22 16.01 -2.01 2.56
N LEU A 23 15.14 -2.80 3.21
CA LEU A 23 14.98 -4.23 2.92
C LEU A 23 14.42 -4.46 1.51
N ALA A 24 13.43 -3.66 1.11
CA ALA A 24 12.85 -3.72 -0.23
C ALA A 24 13.90 -3.49 -1.31
N LYS A 25 14.84 -2.55 -1.09
CA LYS A 25 15.97 -2.31 -2.00
C LYS A 25 16.98 -3.46 -1.97
N GLN A 26 17.30 -3.97 -0.78
CA GLN A 26 18.26 -5.07 -0.61
C GLN A 26 17.80 -6.37 -1.26
N TYR A 27 16.50 -6.68 -1.16
CA TYR A 27 15.93 -7.95 -1.61
C TYR A 27 15.11 -7.84 -2.89
N HIS A 28 15.05 -6.67 -3.54
CA HIS A 28 14.40 -6.57 -4.84
C HIS A 28 15.14 -7.43 -5.87
N GLN A 29 14.43 -8.37 -6.46
CA GLN A 29 14.88 -9.18 -7.59
C GLN A 29 13.88 -9.06 -8.74
N GLY A 30 14.38 -9.11 -9.97
CA GLY A 30 13.57 -9.08 -11.19
C GLY A 30 13.56 -7.73 -11.91
N GLN A 31 12.49 -7.48 -12.67
CA GLN A 31 12.36 -6.27 -13.47
C GLN A 31 12.15 -5.01 -12.64
N LYS A 32 12.64 -3.88 -13.17
CA LYS A 32 12.43 -2.57 -12.59
C LYS A 32 10.93 -2.28 -12.43
N LEU A 33 10.57 -1.80 -11.24
CA LEU A 33 9.23 -1.31 -10.95
C LEU A 33 8.90 -0.09 -11.81
N ARG A 34 7.73 -0.09 -12.45
CA ARG A 34 7.29 1.01 -13.31
C ARG A 34 6.49 2.05 -12.54
N SER A 35 5.27 1.70 -12.16
CA SER A 35 4.29 2.65 -11.60
C SER A 35 4.08 2.53 -10.09
N ALA A 36 4.40 1.36 -9.51
CA ALA A 36 4.17 1.07 -8.10
C ALA A 36 5.47 0.66 -7.41
N THR A 37 5.76 1.26 -6.25
CA THR A 37 6.88 0.88 -5.38
C THR A 37 6.56 -0.42 -4.63
N ARG A 38 7.57 -1.03 -3.98
CA ARG A 38 7.33 -2.17 -3.07
C ARG A 38 6.41 -1.78 -1.91
N TRP A 39 6.46 -0.53 -1.47
CA TRP A 39 5.53 -0.05 -0.44
C TRP A 39 4.10 0.00 -0.95
N ASP A 40 3.88 0.55 -2.16
CA ASP A 40 2.54 0.60 -2.76
C ASP A 40 1.97 -0.82 -2.87
N GLN A 41 2.76 -1.76 -3.38
CA GLN A 41 2.40 -3.18 -3.48
C GLN A 41 2.07 -3.79 -2.11
N PHE A 42 2.89 -3.54 -1.10
CA PHE A 42 2.67 -4.03 0.26
C PHE A 42 1.35 -3.51 0.84
N ILE A 43 1.07 -2.21 0.70
CA ILE A 43 -0.17 -1.59 1.17
C ILE A 43 -1.39 -2.18 0.46
N ALA A 44 -1.32 -2.34 -0.86
CA ALA A 44 -2.39 -2.95 -1.65
C ALA A 44 -2.69 -4.39 -1.21
N ILE A 45 -1.63 -5.20 -1.02
CA ILE A 45 -1.78 -6.58 -0.58
C ILE A 45 -2.33 -6.62 0.84
N LEU A 46 -1.76 -5.87 1.79
CA LEU A 46 -2.23 -5.86 3.17
C LEU A 46 -3.70 -5.42 3.28
N MET A 47 -4.08 -4.38 2.55
CA MET A 47 -5.47 -3.92 2.47
C MET A 47 -6.38 -5.01 1.88
N SER A 48 -5.94 -5.70 0.83
CA SER A 48 -6.73 -6.78 0.22
C SER A 48 -6.99 -7.93 1.18
N GLN A 49 -5.97 -8.33 1.96
CA GLN A 49 -6.09 -9.40 2.95
C GLN A 49 -7.04 -9.02 4.08
N LEU A 50 -6.91 -7.81 4.63
CA LEU A 50 -7.76 -7.33 5.72
C LEU A 50 -9.21 -7.07 5.31
N SER A 51 -9.47 -6.82 4.03
CA SER A 51 -10.81 -6.57 3.49
C SER A 51 -11.38 -7.77 2.73
N CYS A 52 -10.71 -8.93 2.80
CA CYS A 52 -11.09 -10.17 2.12
C CYS A 52 -11.32 -9.99 0.60
N ARG A 53 -10.55 -9.11 -0.05
CA ARG A 53 -10.64 -8.86 -1.50
C ARG A 53 -9.68 -9.79 -2.23
N GLN A 54 -10.22 -10.55 -3.18
CA GLN A 54 -9.47 -11.60 -3.87
C GLN A 54 -9.14 -11.24 -5.33
N SER A 55 -10.02 -10.48 -6.01
CA SER A 55 -9.77 -10.11 -7.40
C SER A 55 -8.95 -8.82 -7.50
N LEU A 56 -8.03 -8.76 -8.46
CA LEU A 56 -7.25 -7.54 -8.71
C LEU A 56 -8.14 -6.33 -9.01
N ARG A 57 -9.28 -6.55 -9.67
CA ARG A 57 -10.27 -5.50 -9.96
C ARG A 57 -10.90 -4.95 -8.69
N ASP A 58 -11.27 -5.81 -7.74
CA ASP A 58 -11.88 -5.36 -6.49
C ASP A 58 -10.85 -4.66 -5.60
N ILE A 59 -9.60 -5.12 -5.61
CA ILE A 59 -8.50 -4.47 -4.90
C ILE A 59 -8.25 -3.08 -5.48
N GLU A 60 -8.13 -2.96 -6.80
CA GLU A 60 -7.97 -1.69 -7.51
C GLU A 60 -9.10 -0.71 -7.20
N SER A 61 -10.36 -1.15 -7.36
CA SER A 61 -11.53 -0.33 -7.10
C SER A 61 -11.63 0.11 -5.64
N ASN A 62 -11.27 -0.77 -4.69
CA ASN A 62 -11.25 -0.41 -3.29
C ASN A 62 -10.16 0.63 -2.97
N LEU A 63 -8.95 0.44 -3.50
CA LEU A 63 -7.85 1.41 -3.35
C LEU A 63 -8.20 2.77 -3.95
N GLU A 64 -8.86 2.79 -5.10
CA GLU A 64 -9.35 4.02 -5.74
C GLU A 64 -10.38 4.73 -4.85
N SER A 65 -11.32 3.99 -4.25
CA SER A 65 -12.30 4.56 -3.31
C SER A 65 -11.68 5.17 -2.04
N GLN A 66 -10.46 4.76 -1.68
CA GLN A 66 -9.75 5.19 -0.48
C GLN A 66 -8.53 6.08 -0.81
N GLN A 67 -8.44 6.63 -2.01
CA GLN A 67 -7.25 7.34 -2.50
C GLN A 67 -6.77 8.46 -1.58
N GLU A 68 -7.69 9.25 -1.01
CA GLU A 68 -7.35 10.34 -0.08
C GLU A 68 -6.64 9.82 1.18
N LYS A 69 -7.00 8.61 1.64
CA LYS A 69 -6.40 7.99 2.81
C LYS A 69 -5.04 7.37 2.50
N LEU A 70 -4.81 6.91 1.26
CA LEU A 70 -3.52 6.35 0.84
C LEU A 70 -2.38 7.38 0.93
N TYR A 71 -2.68 8.66 0.68
CA TYR A 71 -1.71 9.73 0.82
C TYR A 71 -1.11 9.78 2.25
N HIS A 72 -1.96 9.66 3.27
CA HIS A 72 -1.53 9.61 4.67
C HIS A 72 -0.75 8.34 5.04
N LEU A 73 -0.76 7.32 4.19
CA LEU A 73 0.01 6.08 4.35
C LEU A 73 1.32 6.10 3.54
N GLY A 74 1.62 7.20 2.84
CA GLY A 74 2.76 7.29 1.93
C GLY A 74 2.68 6.28 0.78
N ALA A 75 1.46 5.94 0.36
CA ALA A 75 1.18 5.02 -0.75
C ALA A 75 0.44 5.75 -1.88
N LYS A 76 0.62 5.27 -3.10
CA LYS A 76 -0.04 5.80 -4.30
C LYS A 76 -1.05 4.81 -4.85
N ARG A 77 -1.96 5.31 -5.69
CA ARG A 77 -2.86 4.48 -6.48
C ARG A 77 -2.05 3.50 -7.32
N ILE A 78 -2.45 2.22 -7.29
CA ILE A 78 -1.97 1.22 -8.23
C ILE A 78 -3.02 1.12 -9.34
N ALA A 79 -2.63 1.49 -10.56
CA ALA A 79 -3.44 1.26 -11.75
C ALA A 79 -3.21 -0.15 -12.28
N ARG A 80 -4.24 -0.76 -12.87
CA ARG A 80 -4.06 -1.98 -13.66
C ARG A 80 -3.07 -1.73 -14.80
N SER A 81 -2.07 -2.61 -14.91
CA SER A 81 -1.12 -2.70 -16.03
C SER A 81 -1.66 -3.54 -17.15
#